data_AF-A0A933AZM2-F1
#
_entry.id   AF-A0A933AZM2-F1
#
_cell.length_a   1.000
_cell.length_b   1.000
_cell.length_c   1.000
_cell.angle_alpha   90.00
_cell.angle_beta   90.00
_cell.angle_gamma   90.00
#
_symmetry.space_group_name_H-M   'P 1'
#
loop_
_entity.id
_entity.type
_entity.pdbx_description
1 polymer ?
#
loop_
_entity_poly.entity_id
_entity_poly.type
_entity_poly.pdbx_seq_one_letter_code
_entity_poly.pdbx_strand_id
1 'polypeptide(L)'
;MECLREDHESLRELLMRLDVRLELGEAARPAIHEISLVLAAQLRGHVQREGRLAVACSRLLGTWNAQTLARFAVDHHTDQAYLRVITRCAAKPSRCAFAALRPSLNGLRVSLRLHMDQQETELFPFLEEMLDRHRQPSGTGEPPAGVNGSLIGRETMVYT
;
A
#
# COMPACT_ATOMS: atom_id res chain seq x y z
N MET A 1 -4.58 -2.84 -8.02
CA MET A 1 -4.12 -3.53 -6.80
C MET A 1 -3.23 -4.74 -7.14
N GLU A 2 -3.44 -5.42 -8.27
CA GLU A 2 -2.65 -6.57 -8.73
C GLU A 2 -1.12 -6.37 -8.65
N CYS A 3 -0.59 -5.26 -9.15
CA CYS A 3 0.85 -4.97 -9.07
C CYS A 3 1.42 -4.96 -7.62
N LEU A 4 0.64 -4.56 -6.61
CA LEU A 4 1.09 -4.63 -5.21
C LEU A 4 0.99 -6.05 -4.65
N ARG A 5 0.03 -6.85 -5.09
CA ARG A 5 -0.06 -8.28 -4.73
C ARG A 5 1.10 -9.07 -5.33
N GLU A 6 1.48 -8.77 -6.56
CA GLU A 6 2.68 -9.33 -7.22
C GLU A 6 3.96 -8.95 -6.46
N ASP A 7 4.07 -7.70 -5.99
CA ASP A 7 5.18 -7.30 -5.13
C ASP A 7 5.23 -8.15 -3.85
N HIS A 8 4.09 -8.33 -3.18
CA HIS A 8 4.02 -9.14 -1.96
C HIS A 8 4.42 -10.59 -2.19
N GLU A 9 4.01 -11.18 -3.31
CA GLU A 9 4.43 -12.53 -3.68
C GLU A 9 5.95 -12.63 -3.82
N SER A 10 6.56 -11.69 -4.56
CA SER A 10 8.01 -11.65 -4.74
C SER A 10 8.76 -11.40 -3.42
N LEU A 11 8.26 -10.50 -2.58
CA LEU A 11 8.82 -10.23 -1.25
C LEU A 11 8.71 -11.45 -0.35
N ARG A 12 7.57 -12.15 -0.33
CA ARG A 12 7.39 -13.40 0.45
C ARG A 12 8.35 -14.49 0.01
N GLU A 13 8.59 -14.63 -1.30
CA GLU A 13 9.57 -15.57 -1.83
C GLU A 13 10.98 -15.25 -1.34
N LEU A 14 11.40 -13.98 -1.40
CA LEU A 14 12.71 -13.55 -0.90
C LEU A 14 12.85 -13.76 0.60
N LEU A 15 11.79 -13.49 1.38
CA LEU A 15 11.79 -13.76 2.82
C LEU A 15 11.89 -15.26 3.10
N MET A 16 11.22 -16.13 2.35
CA MET A 16 11.36 -17.57 2.48
C MET A 16 12.79 -18.03 2.18
N ARG A 17 13.41 -17.51 1.11
CA ARG A 17 14.82 -17.81 0.78
C ARG A 17 15.74 -17.33 1.90
N LEU A 18 15.48 -16.16 2.48
CA LEU A 18 16.24 -15.62 3.61
C LEU A 18 16.15 -16.55 4.84
N ASP A 19 14.99 -17.14 5.10
CA ASP A 19 14.76 -18.06 6.24
C ASP A 19 15.66 -19.26 6.20
N VAL A 20 15.62 -19.95 5.06
CA VAL A 20 16.42 -21.14 4.81
C VAL A 20 17.90 -20.80 5.00
N ARG A 21 18.35 -19.62 4.56
CA ARG A 21 19.75 -19.22 4.71
C ARG A 21 20.11 -18.82 6.14
N LEU A 22 19.22 -18.21 6.90
CA LEU A 22 19.45 -17.85 8.30
C LEU A 22 19.62 -19.09 9.19
N GLU A 23 18.98 -20.21 8.86
CA GLU A 23 19.13 -21.50 9.55
C GLU A 23 20.53 -22.10 9.36
N LEU A 24 21.14 -21.90 8.18
CA LEU A 24 22.48 -22.38 7.84
C LEU A 24 23.62 -21.57 8.50
N GLY A 25 23.30 -20.47 9.19
CA GLY A 25 24.27 -19.70 9.98
C GLY A 25 25.33 -18.99 9.13
N GLU A 26 26.55 -18.89 9.66
CA GLU A 26 27.63 -18.09 9.04
C GLU A 26 28.02 -18.57 7.63
N ALA A 27 27.91 -19.86 7.35
CA ALA A 27 28.28 -20.44 6.05
C ALA A 27 27.43 -19.88 4.90
N ALA A 28 26.19 -19.46 5.17
CA ALA A 28 25.28 -18.88 4.19
C ALA A 28 25.38 -17.36 4.07
N ARG A 29 26.35 -16.71 4.74
CA ARG A 29 26.48 -15.24 4.75
C ARG A 29 26.53 -14.60 3.35
N PRO A 30 27.27 -15.13 2.35
CA PRO A 30 27.24 -14.57 0.99
C PRO A 30 25.83 -14.59 0.38
N ALA A 31 25.11 -15.71 0.53
CA ALA A 31 23.74 -15.83 0.03
C ALA A 31 22.78 -14.87 0.76
N ILE A 32 22.93 -14.70 2.08
CA ILE A 32 22.11 -13.75 2.86
C ILE A 32 22.36 -12.31 2.40
N HIS A 33 23.62 -11.97 2.10
CA HIS A 33 24.00 -10.67 1.58
C HIS A 33 23.35 -10.39 0.21
N GLU A 34 23.41 -11.35 -0.71
CA GLU A 34 22.76 -11.26 -2.03
C GLU A 34 21.24 -11.12 -1.90
N ILE A 35 20.60 -11.97 -1.10
CA ILE A 35 19.15 -11.90 -0.85
C ILE A 35 18.78 -10.54 -0.25
N SER A 36 19.60 -10.01 0.68
CA SER A 36 19.38 -8.69 1.28
C SER A 36 19.47 -7.57 0.25
N LEU A 37 20.39 -7.63 -0.71
CA LEU A 37 20.48 -6.62 -1.78
C LEU A 37 19.20 -6.59 -2.63
N VAL A 38 18.72 -7.77 -3.04
CA VAL A 38 17.49 -7.90 -3.86
C VAL A 38 16.28 -7.45 -3.05
N LEU A 39 16.14 -7.91 -1.81
CA LEU A 39 15.05 -7.54 -0.91
C LEU A 39 14.99 -6.02 -0.68
N ALA A 40 16.14 -5.36 -0.47
CA ALA A 40 16.18 -3.92 -0.32
C ALA A 40 15.74 -3.18 -1.59
N ALA A 41 16.12 -3.67 -2.77
CA ALA A 41 15.72 -3.06 -4.03
C ALA A 41 14.20 -3.19 -4.26
N GLN A 42 13.65 -4.39 -4.06
CA GLN A 42 12.22 -4.64 -4.23
C GLN A 42 11.39 -3.88 -3.21
N LEU A 43 11.78 -3.90 -1.92
CA LEU A 43 11.06 -3.19 -0.87
C LEU A 43 11.03 -1.68 -1.11
N ARG A 44 12.11 -1.08 -1.62
CA ARG A 44 12.09 0.35 -2.03
C ARG A 44 11.06 0.62 -3.13
N GLY A 45 11.00 -0.24 -4.14
CA GLY A 45 10.04 -0.10 -5.24
C GLY A 45 8.60 -0.24 -4.75
N HIS A 46 8.36 -1.22 -3.88
CA HIS A 46 7.08 -1.50 -3.25
C HIS A 46 6.58 -0.30 -2.43
N VAL A 47 7.38 0.19 -1.47
CA VAL A 47 7.06 1.37 -0.64
C VAL A 47 6.76 2.60 -1.49
N GLN A 48 7.49 2.78 -2.60
CA GLN A 48 7.22 3.89 -3.50
C GLN A 48 5.86 3.75 -4.23
N ARG A 49 5.46 2.53 -4.58
CA ARG A 49 4.14 2.25 -5.19
C ARG A 49 3.02 2.44 -4.19
N GLU A 50 3.16 1.94 -2.96
CA GLU A 50 2.19 2.15 -1.88
C GLU A 50 2.02 3.65 -1.59
N GLY A 51 3.12 4.40 -1.50
CA GLY A 51 3.06 5.85 -1.33
C GLY A 51 2.29 6.56 -2.45
N ARG A 52 2.45 6.14 -3.71
CA ARG A 52 1.66 6.66 -4.83
C ARG A 52 0.18 6.31 -4.72
N LEU A 53 -0.14 5.08 -4.30
CA LEU A 53 -1.51 4.65 -4.07
C LEU A 53 -2.17 5.47 -2.96
N ALA A 54 -1.51 5.65 -1.83
CA ALA A 54 -2.01 6.44 -0.70
C ALA A 54 -2.34 7.89 -1.12
N VAL A 55 -1.48 8.52 -1.92
CA VAL A 55 -1.72 9.86 -2.49
C VAL A 55 -2.93 9.86 -3.43
N ALA A 56 -3.05 8.86 -4.32
CA ALA A 56 -4.18 8.76 -5.24
C ALA A 56 -5.52 8.56 -4.49
N CYS A 57 -5.54 7.66 -3.49
CA CYS A 57 -6.72 7.42 -2.65
C CYS A 57 -7.11 8.67 -1.86
N SER A 58 -6.15 9.40 -1.31
CA SER A 58 -6.43 10.66 -0.57
C SER A 58 -7.07 11.73 -1.46
N ARG A 59 -6.67 11.81 -2.73
CA ARG A 59 -7.26 12.74 -3.70
C ARG A 59 -8.67 12.32 -4.12
N LEU A 60 -8.92 11.03 -4.27
CA LEU A 60 -10.21 10.50 -4.74
C LEU A 60 -11.27 10.45 -3.64
N LEU A 61 -10.89 10.03 -2.43
CA LEU A 61 -11.82 9.72 -1.34
C LEU A 61 -12.07 10.90 -0.38
N GLY A 62 -11.37 12.02 -0.57
CA GLY A 62 -11.52 13.23 0.22
C GLY A 62 -11.13 13.07 1.71
N THR A 63 -11.51 14.06 2.52
CA THR A 63 -11.10 14.17 3.94
C THR A 63 -11.82 13.18 4.87
N TRP A 64 -13.00 12.71 4.50
CA TRP A 64 -13.82 11.82 5.34
C TRP A 64 -13.17 10.45 5.57
N ASN A 65 -12.33 9.99 4.64
CA ASN A 65 -11.60 8.73 4.75
C ASN A 65 -10.11 8.91 5.06
N ALA A 66 -9.66 10.16 5.27
CA ALA A 66 -8.26 10.47 5.54
C ALA A 66 -7.79 9.85 6.86
N GLN A 67 -8.66 9.69 7.85
CA GLN A 67 -8.30 9.08 9.14
C GLN A 67 -8.07 7.56 9.01
N THR A 68 -8.88 6.89 8.21
CA THR A 68 -8.70 5.46 7.88
C THR A 68 -7.44 5.27 7.04
N LEU A 69 -7.25 6.07 5.99
CA LEU A 69 -6.02 6.05 5.18
C LEU A 69 -4.77 6.41 6.01
N ALA A 70 -4.88 7.31 6.98
CA ALA A 70 -3.78 7.69 7.85
C ALA A 70 -3.37 6.54 8.78
N ARG A 71 -4.30 5.72 9.28
CA ARG A 71 -3.94 4.54 10.09
C ARG A 71 -3.06 3.57 9.31
N PHE A 72 -3.33 3.37 8.02
CA PHE A 72 -2.51 2.52 7.16
C PHE A 72 -1.22 3.21 6.67
N ALA A 73 -1.22 4.54 6.53
CA ALA A 73 -0.03 5.31 6.17
C ALA A 73 1.01 5.42 7.30
N VAL A 74 0.59 5.30 8.56
CA VAL A 74 1.47 5.34 9.75
C VAL A 74 2.42 4.12 9.79
N ASP A 75 2.04 2.98 9.20
CA ASP A 75 2.89 1.79 9.15
C ASP A 75 4.12 1.93 8.21
N HIS A 76 4.12 2.90 7.28
CA HIS A 76 5.25 3.15 6.39
C HIS A 76 6.52 3.69 7.08
N HIS A 77 6.42 4.19 8.31
CA HIS A 77 7.62 4.49 9.10
C HIS A 77 8.40 3.22 9.48
N THR A 78 7.70 2.08 9.56
CA THR A 78 8.29 0.78 9.85
C THR A 78 9.02 0.24 8.62
N ASP A 79 8.56 0.53 7.41
CA ASP A 79 9.25 0.16 6.15
C ASP A 79 10.62 0.82 6.00
N GLN A 80 10.74 2.09 6.43
CA GLN A 80 12.03 2.77 6.48
C GLN A 80 12.97 2.13 7.51
N ALA A 81 12.44 1.64 8.63
CA ALA A 81 13.23 0.87 9.59
C ALA A 81 13.69 -0.48 8.99
N TYR A 82 12.83 -1.15 8.22
CA TYR A 82 13.17 -2.39 7.53
C TYR A 82 14.29 -2.18 6.50
N LEU A 83 14.14 -1.15 5.66
CA LEU A 83 15.15 -0.78 4.67
C LEU A 83 16.50 -0.49 5.31
N ARG A 84 16.55 0.17 6.48
CA ARG A 84 17.80 0.38 7.23
C ARG A 84 18.45 -0.94 7.66
N VAL A 85 17.67 -1.88 8.20
CA VAL A 85 18.17 -3.19 8.63
C VAL A 85 18.72 -3.99 7.45
N ILE A 86 17.99 -4.07 6.35
CA ILE A 86 18.41 -4.83 5.17
C ILE A 86 19.63 -4.17 4.51
N THR A 87 19.61 -2.83 4.37
CA THR A 87 20.74 -2.10 3.78
C THR A 87 22.00 -2.24 4.61
N ARG A 88 21.88 -2.29 5.95
CA ARG A 88 23.02 -2.58 6.83
C ARG A 88 23.55 -4.00 6.66
N CYS A 89 22.69 -4.98 6.39
CA CYS A 89 23.11 -6.34 6.05
C CYS A 89 23.72 -6.43 4.65
N ALA A 90 23.26 -5.59 3.73
CA ALA A 90 23.76 -5.49 2.36
C ALA A 90 25.06 -4.66 2.24
N ALA A 91 25.38 -3.84 3.23
CA ALA A 91 26.69 -3.22 3.36
C ALA A 91 27.69 -4.26 3.88
N LYS A 92 28.84 -4.42 3.19
CA LYS A 92 29.88 -5.43 3.46
C LYS A 92 30.03 -5.79 4.96
N PRO A 93 29.78 -7.04 5.38
CA PRO A 93 29.92 -7.41 6.78
C PRO A 93 31.39 -7.64 7.14
N SER A 94 31.90 -6.94 8.15
CA SER A 94 33.07 -7.42 8.89
C SER A 94 32.71 -8.70 9.65
N ARG A 95 33.69 -9.57 9.94
CA ARG A 95 33.46 -10.90 10.52
C ARG A 95 32.61 -10.91 11.80
N CYS A 96 32.61 -9.83 12.59
CA CYS A 96 31.84 -9.71 13.85
C CYS A 96 30.39 -9.22 13.68
N ALA A 97 29.90 -8.92 12.48
CA ALA A 97 28.61 -8.25 12.31
C ALA A 97 27.40 -9.19 12.22
N PHE A 98 27.55 -10.44 11.76
CA PHE A 98 26.41 -11.26 11.36
C PHE A 98 25.54 -11.75 12.55
N ALA A 99 26.17 -12.26 13.61
CA ALA A 99 25.43 -12.69 14.81
C ALA A 99 24.64 -11.53 15.44
N ALA A 100 25.16 -10.31 15.39
CA ALA A 100 24.49 -9.11 15.88
C ALA A 100 23.34 -8.63 14.96
N LEU A 101 23.38 -8.96 13.67
CA LEU A 101 22.35 -8.59 12.69
C LEU A 101 21.18 -9.58 12.65
N ARG A 102 21.40 -10.83 13.07
CA ARG A 102 20.40 -11.91 13.02
C ARG A 102 19.09 -11.57 13.76
N PRO A 103 19.09 -11.01 14.98
CA PRO A 103 17.85 -10.60 15.64
C PRO A 103 17.08 -9.55 14.85
N SER A 104 17.77 -8.57 14.26
CA SER A 104 17.14 -7.53 13.46
C SER A 104 16.55 -8.08 12.16
N LEU A 105 17.22 -9.02 11.50
CA LEU A 105 16.69 -9.71 10.32
C LEU A 105 15.45 -10.55 10.65
N ASN A 106 15.45 -11.24 11.79
CA ASN A 106 14.29 -11.99 12.25
C ASN A 106 13.10 -11.08 12.55
N GLY A 107 13.32 -9.97 13.27
CA GLY A 107 12.28 -8.99 13.57
C GLY A 107 11.69 -8.40 12.28
N LEU A 108 12.55 -7.96 11.37
CA LEU A 108 12.15 -7.46 10.06
C LEU A 108 11.27 -8.45 9.30
N ARG A 109 11.66 -9.72 9.27
CA ARG A 109 10.91 -10.74 8.54
C ARG A 109 9.50 -10.91 9.07
N VAL A 110 9.37 -11.01 10.39
CA VAL A 110 8.06 -11.19 11.05
C VAL A 110 7.19 -9.97 10.76
N SER A 111 7.72 -8.77 10.93
CA SER A 111 6.92 -7.56 10.78
C SER A 111 6.57 -7.27 9.31
N LEU A 112 7.47 -7.52 8.35
CA LEU A 112 7.16 -7.33 6.93
C LEU A 112 6.10 -8.33 6.44
N ARG A 113 6.09 -9.57 6.95
CA ARG A 113 5.00 -10.52 6.67
C ARG A 113 3.67 -10.03 7.20
N LEU A 114 3.65 -9.59 8.46
CA LEU A 114 2.44 -9.06 9.08
C LEU A 114 1.89 -7.86 8.31
N HIS A 115 2.77 -6.94 7.88
CA HIS A 115 2.39 -5.79 7.04
C HIS A 115 1.69 -6.23 5.76
N MET A 116 2.31 -7.13 4.97
CA MET A 116 1.73 -7.60 3.72
C MET A 116 0.39 -8.32 3.94
N ASP A 117 0.29 -9.12 5.01
CA ASP A 117 -0.94 -9.85 5.35
C ASP A 117 -2.07 -8.88 5.77
N GLN A 118 -1.77 -7.89 6.61
CA GLN A 118 -2.73 -6.85 6.99
C GLN A 118 -3.22 -6.05 5.78
N GLN A 119 -2.32 -5.72 4.87
CA GLN A 119 -2.72 -5.01 3.66
C GLN A 119 -3.62 -5.84 2.76
N GLU A 120 -3.29 -7.10 2.52
CA GLU A 120 -4.08 -7.96 1.64
C GLU A 120 -5.45 -8.34 2.22
N THR A 121 -5.55 -8.45 3.54
CA THR A 121 -6.77 -8.89 4.23
C THR A 121 -7.68 -7.74 4.64
N GLU A 122 -7.13 -6.56 4.94
CA GLU A 122 -7.91 -5.42 5.42
C GLU A 122 -7.89 -4.25 4.42
N LEU A 123 -6.70 -3.76 4.04
CA LEU A 123 -6.58 -2.53 3.26
C LEU A 123 -7.04 -2.70 1.82
N PHE A 124 -6.56 -3.72 1.11
CA PHE A 124 -6.82 -3.88 -0.31
C PHE A 124 -8.32 -4.09 -0.60
N PRO A 125 -9.04 -4.97 0.14
CA PRO A 125 -10.49 -5.10 -0.03
C PRO A 125 -11.23 -3.79 0.25
N PHE A 126 -10.84 -3.06 1.31
CA PHE A 126 -11.45 -1.77 1.63
C PHE A 126 -11.26 -0.74 0.51
N LEU A 127 -10.05 -0.64 -0.05
CA LEU A 127 -9.76 0.29 -1.14
C LEU A 127 -10.49 -0.11 -2.44
N GLU A 128 -10.55 -1.41 -2.75
CA GLU A 128 -11.28 -1.93 -3.90
C GLU A 128 -12.77 -1.57 -3.79
N GLU A 129 -13.40 -1.82 -2.64
CA GLU A 129 -14.80 -1.46 -2.39
C GLU A 129 -15.05 0.06 -2.51
N MET A 130 -14.18 0.88 -1.94
CA MET A 130 -14.31 2.33 -2.00
C MET A 130 -14.15 2.88 -3.42
N LEU A 131 -13.22 2.33 -4.20
CA LEU A 131 -13.01 2.71 -5.59
C LEU A 131 -14.17 2.28 -6.49
N ASP A 132 -14.74 1.10 -6.25
CA ASP A 132 -15.90 0.63 -7.01
C ASP A 132 -17.14 1.46 -6.72
N ARG A 133 -17.37 1.85 -5.46
CA ARG A 133 -18.43 2.80 -5.08
C ARG A 133 -18.28 4.16 -5.76
N HIS A 134 -17.05 4.62 -6.03
CA HIS A 134 -16.80 5.87 -6.76
C HIS A 134 -16.90 5.71 -8.29
N ARG A 135 -16.69 4.50 -8.83
CA ARG A 135 -16.81 4.21 -10.27
C ARG A 135 -18.25 4.04 -10.72
N GLN A 136 -19.14 3.56 -9.85
CA GLN A 136 -20.56 3.51 -10.18
C GLN A 136 -21.11 4.95 -10.18
N PRO A 137 -21.54 5.50 -11.33
CA PRO A 137 -22.27 6.74 -11.32
C PRO A 137 -23.53 6.51 -10.50
N SER A 138 -23.89 7.44 -9.62
CA SER A 138 -25.17 7.46 -8.92
C SER A 138 -26.33 7.51 -9.92
N GLY A 139 -26.66 6.37 -10.51
CA GLY A 139 -27.69 6.20 -11.51
C GLY A 139 -28.98 5.78 -10.84
N THR A 140 -29.82 6.77 -10.52
CA THR A 140 -31.30 6.80 -10.67
C THR A 140 -31.87 7.97 -9.88
N GLY A 141 -31.55 9.19 -10.32
CA GLY A 141 -32.47 10.30 -10.16
C GLY A 141 -33.35 10.33 -11.39
N GLU A 142 -34.44 9.54 -11.41
CA GLU A 142 -35.54 9.81 -12.34
C GLU A 142 -36.03 11.24 -12.06
N PRO A 143 -36.02 12.17 -13.04
CA PRO A 143 -36.80 13.38 -12.90
C PRO A 143 -38.28 12.96 -12.87
N PRO A 144 -39.12 13.51 -11.97
CA PRO A 144 -40.53 13.14 -11.93
C PRO A 144 -41.17 13.41 -13.30
N ALA A 145 -41.65 12.34 -13.92
CA ALA A 145 -42.46 12.40 -15.13
C ALA A 145 -43.87 12.88 -14.74
N GLY A 146 -44.25 14.04 -15.30
CA GLY A 146 -45.60 14.62 -15.21
C GLY A 146 -45.58 16.02 -14.61
N VAL A 147 -46.11 17.08 -15.23
CA VAL A 147 -47.26 17.13 -16.15
C VAL A 147 -47.13 18.32 -17.11
N ASN A 148 -47.47 18.06 -18.37
CA ASN A 148 -47.65 19.02 -19.46
C ASN A 148 -48.72 20.10 -19.16
N GLY A 149 -48.47 21.30 -19.69
CA GLY A 149 -49.52 22.18 -20.23
C GLY A 149 -49.79 23.48 -19.48
N SER A 150 -49.43 24.62 -20.05
CA SER A 150 -50.36 25.40 -20.87
C SER A 150 -49.76 26.76 -21.24
N LEU A 151 -49.67 27.01 -22.55
CA LEU A 151 -49.48 28.31 -23.19
C LEU A 151 -50.78 29.11 -23.09
N ILE A 152 -50.86 30.15 -22.24
CA ILE A 152 -51.74 31.34 -22.36
C ILE A 152 -51.08 32.44 -21.50
N GLY A 153 -50.46 33.51 -22.01
CA GLY A 153 -51.09 34.63 -22.69
C GLY A 153 -51.65 35.65 -21.68
N ARG A 154 -50.93 36.74 -21.38
CA ARG A 154 -51.49 38.10 -21.19
C ARG A 154 -50.44 39.17 -20.90
N GLU A 155 -50.53 40.21 -21.71
CA GLU A 155 -49.94 41.53 -21.57
C GLU A 155 -50.29 42.17 -20.22
N THR A 156 -49.40 42.98 -19.65
CA THR A 156 -49.80 44.28 -19.08
C THR A 156 -48.60 45.24 -19.00
N MET A 157 -48.66 46.30 -19.81
CA MET A 157 -48.03 47.59 -19.58
C MET A 157 -48.46 48.16 -18.23
N VAL A 158 -47.53 48.74 -17.44
CA VAL A 158 -47.83 49.93 -16.62
C VAL A 158 -46.60 50.84 -16.61
N TYR A 159 -46.82 52.07 -17.06
CA TYR A 159 -45.96 53.24 -16.93
C TYR A 159 -45.91 53.72 -15.47
N THR A 160 -44.74 54.18 -15.03
CA THR A 160 -44.52 55.46 -14.31
C THR A 160 -43.04 55.81 -14.37
#